data_AF-A0A2C9L4T5-F1
#
_entry.id   AF-A0A2C9L4T5-F1
#
_cell.length_a   1.000
_cell.length_b   1.000
_cell.length_c   1.000
_cell.angle_alpha   90.00
_cell.angle_beta   90.00
_cell.angle_gamma   90.00
#
_symmetry.space_group_name_H-M   'P 1'
#
loop_
_entity.id
_entity.type
_entity.pdbx_description
1 polymer ?
#
loop_
_entity_poly.entity_id
_entity_poly.type
_entity_poly.pdbx_seq_one_letter_code
_entity_poly.pdbx_strand_id
1 'polypeptide(L)'
;MASAGATGPDSFKWSSCSQASFLNFLRSGRASCLNDVPTHHEELPKDLPGVVYDADDQCRLWIGTKYYNHSDPCGQLWCVDPVNADGIIKSGSAMMDGSMCGQRKVCSR
;
A
#
# COMPACT_ATOMS: atom_id res chain seq x y z
N MET A 1 5.19 6.03 10.29
CA MET A 1 5.11 7.44 10.75
C MET A 1 6.35 8.20 10.29
N ALA A 2 6.62 8.20 8.98
CA ALA A 2 7.71 9.00 8.42
C ALA A 2 7.19 10.41 8.12
N SER A 3 8.06 11.42 8.18
CA SER A 3 7.73 12.79 7.79
C SER A 3 7.61 12.96 6.27
N ALA A 4 8.34 12.15 5.52
CA ALA A 4 8.18 11.98 4.08
C ALA A 4 7.24 10.80 3.79
N GLY A 5 6.71 10.73 2.55
CA GLY A 5 5.87 9.61 2.12
C GLY A 5 6.54 8.25 2.34
N ALA A 6 5.70 7.23 2.61
CA ALA A 6 6.14 5.86 2.79
C ALA A 6 6.78 5.34 1.49
N THR A 7 8.10 5.15 1.49
CA THR A 7 8.86 4.64 0.33
C THR A 7 9.75 3.47 0.75
N GLY A 8 9.83 2.46 -0.11
CA GLY A 8 10.68 1.27 0.13
C GLY A 8 9.99 0.11 0.88
N PRO A 9 10.71 -1.00 1.11
CA PRO A 9 10.14 -2.28 1.55
C PRO A 9 9.56 -2.25 2.98
N ASP A 10 10.13 -1.45 3.89
CA ASP A 10 9.66 -1.35 5.29
C ASP A 10 8.70 -0.18 5.55
N SER A 11 8.24 0.47 4.49
CA SER A 11 7.45 1.71 4.57
C SER A 11 6.09 1.57 5.29
N PHE A 12 5.59 0.35 5.43
CA PHE A 12 4.31 0.03 6.09
C PHE A 12 4.48 -0.56 7.50
N LYS A 13 5.70 -0.58 8.04
CA LYS A 13 5.97 -1.05 9.41
C LYS A 13 6.00 0.11 10.40
N TRP A 14 5.52 -0.14 11.61
CA TRP A 14 5.65 0.80 12.72
C TRP A 14 7.09 0.80 13.22
N SER A 15 7.67 1.98 13.47
CA SER A 15 8.94 2.05 14.18
C SER A 15 8.73 1.67 15.65
N SER A 16 9.81 1.24 16.32
CA SER A 16 9.78 0.95 17.76
C SER A 16 9.29 2.14 18.58
N CYS A 17 9.66 3.36 18.18
CA CYS A 17 9.17 4.60 18.79
C CYS A 17 7.66 4.75 18.62
N SER A 18 7.13 4.60 17.39
CA SER A 18 5.69 4.73 17.15
C SER A 18 4.88 3.67 17.91
N GLN A 19 5.39 2.43 17.99
CA GLN A 19 4.75 1.36 18.76
C GLN A 19 4.72 1.69 20.26
N ALA A 20 5.84 2.14 20.83
CA ALA A 20 5.91 2.52 22.23
C ALA A 20 4.98 3.71 22.56
N SER A 21 4.95 4.73 21.71
CA SER A 21 4.05 5.88 21.85
C SER A 21 2.57 5.46 21.80
N PHE A 22 2.20 4.57 20.87
CA PHE A 22 0.84 4.06 20.77
C PHE A 22 0.42 3.28 22.02
N LEU A 23 1.27 2.37 22.51
CA LEU A 23 1.00 1.61 23.73
C LEU A 23 0.88 2.51 24.97
N ASN A 24 1.73 3.54 25.09
CA ASN A 24 1.63 4.52 26.17
C ASN A 24 0.33 5.33 26.09
N PHE A 25 -0.11 5.69 24.88
CA PHE A 25 -1.39 6.37 24.67
C PHE A 25 -2.57 5.52 25.14
N LEU A 26 -2.62 4.24 24.74
CA LEU A 26 -3.67 3.31 25.18
C LEU A 26 -3.68 3.14 26.72
N ARG A 27 -2.51 3.02 27.34
CA ARG A 27 -2.37 2.85 28.80
C ARG A 27 -2.73 4.09 29.62
N SER A 28 -2.65 5.29 29.01
CA SER A 28 -2.91 6.55 29.71
C SER A 28 -4.38 6.81 30.04
N GLY A 29 -5.31 5.94 29.61
CA GLY A 29 -6.75 6.14 29.76
C GLY A 29 -7.36 7.15 28.78
N ARG A 30 -6.53 7.85 28.00
CA ARG A 30 -6.97 8.82 26.98
C ARG A 30 -7.68 8.18 25.78
N ALA A 31 -7.51 6.88 25.60
CA ALA A 31 -8.12 6.10 24.52
C ALA A 31 -9.40 5.35 24.98
N SER A 32 -10.01 5.75 26.10
CA SER A 32 -11.17 5.05 26.67
C SER A 32 -12.39 5.03 25.76
N CYS A 33 -12.51 5.97 24.83
CA CYS A 33 -13.55 6.02 23.80
C CYS A 33 -13.39 4.98 22.68
N LEU A 34 -12.38 4.10 22.74
CA LEU A 34 -12.19 2.99 21.80
C LEU A 34 -12.55 1.63 22.43
N ASN A 35 -13.05 1.62 23.67
CA ASN A 35 -13.31 0.40 24.42
C ASN A 35 -14.73 -0.16 24.20
N ASP A 36 -15.62 0.60 23.57
CA ASP A 36 -16.95 0.15 23.20
C ASP A 36 -16.92 -0.64 21.89
N VAL A 37 -17.82 -1.63 21.81
CA VAL A 37 -18.02 -2.40 20.58
C VAL A 37 -18.92 -1.57 19.65
N PRO A 38 -18.55 -1.37 18.37
CA PRO A 38 -19.39 -0.64 17.44
C PRO A 38 -20.76 -1.32 17.25
N THR A 39 -21.81 -0.51 17.16
CA THR A 39 -23.18 -1.00 16.89
C THR A 39 -23.39 -1.39 15.43
N HIS A 40 -22.60 -0.80 14.53
CA HIS A 40 -22.62 -1.06 13.10
C HIS A 40 -21.24 -1.47 12.64
N HIS A 41 -21.17 -2.57 11.91
CA HIS A 41 -19.97 -3.07 11.28
C HIS A 41 -20.25 -3.30 9.81
N GLU A 42 -19.50 -2.61 8.96
CA GLU A 42 -19.44 -2.91 7.53
C GLU A 42 -18.41 -4.03 7.32
N GLU A 43 -18.74 -5.02 6.49
CA GLU A 43 -17.78 -6.05 6.13
C GLU A 43 -16.68 -5.46 5.25
N LEU A 44 -15.43 -5.56 5.72
CA LEU A 44 -14.28 -5.17 4.92
C LEU A 44 -13.95 -6.28 3.90
N PRO A 45 -13.47 -5.91 2.68
CA PRO A 45 -13.00 -6.89 1.70
C PRO A 45 -11.94 -7.81 2.31
N LYS A 46 -12.11 -9.12 2.11
CA LYS A 46 -11.18 -10.15 2.60
C LYS A 46 -10.07 -10.44 1.58
N ASP A 47 -10.33 -10.13 0.31
CA ASP A 47 -9.37 -10.32 -0.77
C ASP A 47 -8.23 -9.30 -0.66
N LEU A 48 -7.03 -9.73 -1.07
CA LEU A 48 -5.89 -8.83 -1.11
C LEU A 48 -6.14 -7.73 -2.17
N PRO A 49 -5.72 -6.48 -1.92
CA PRO A 49 -6.03 -5.39 -2.85
C PRO A 49 -5.51 -5.62 -4.26
N GLY A 50 -4.37 -6.29 -4.44
CA GLY A 50 -3.80 -6.63 -5.75
C GLY A 50 -4.52 -7.75 -6.50
N VAL A 51 -5.43 -8.49 -5.83
CA VAL A 51 -6.37 -9.42 -6.48
C VAL A 51 -7.57 -8.66 -7.04
N VAL A 52 -7.99 -7.60 -6.33
CA VAL A 52 -9.14 -6.76 -6.73
C VAL A 52 -8.74 -5.71 -7.76
N TYR A 53 -7.54 -5.15 -7.64
CA TYR A 53 -6.97 -4.12 -8.51
C TYR A 53 -5.64 -4.62 -9.05
N ASP A 54 -5.62 -5.02 -10.32
CA ASP A 54 -4.39 -5.46 -10.95
C ASP A 54 -3.39 -4.31 -11.17
N ALA A 55 -2.23 -4.60 -11.76
CA ALA A 55 -1.19 -3.61 -11.96
C ALA A 55 -1.63 -2.45 -12.87
N ASP A 56 -2.45 -2.74 -13.88
CA ASP A 56 -3.00 -1.74 -14.80
C ASP A 56 -4.06 -0.87 -14.11
N ASP A 57 -4.91 -1.45 -13.27
CA ASP A 57 -5.85 -0.73 -12.44
C ASP A 57 -5.14 0.21 -11.47
N GLN A 58 -4.04 -0.26 -10.85
CA GLN A 58 -3.22 0.56 -9.95
C GLN A 58 -2.64 1.78 -10.67
N CYS A 59 -2.08 1.62 -11.88
CA CYS A 59 -1.59 2.74 -12.69
C CYS A 59 -2.71 3.68 -13.15
N ARG A 60 -3.87 3.12 -13.53
CA ARG A 60 -5.04 3.89 -13.93
C ARG A 60 -5.57 4.77 -12.79
N LEU A 61 -5.65 4.22 -11.58
CA LEU A 61 -6.09 4.94 -10.38
C LEU A 61 -5.08 6.01 -9.94
N TRP A 62 -3.78 5.77 -10.16
CA TRP A 62 -2.74 6.70 -9.74
C TRP A 62 -2.57 7.88 -10.71
N ILE A 63 -2.33 7.61 -11.99
CA ILE A 63 -2.01 8.64 -13.00
C ILE A 63 -2.76 8.45 -14.33
N GLY A 64 -3.72 7.52 -14.40
CA GLY A 64 -4.54 7.31 -15.59
C GLY A 64 -3.84 6.56 -16.74
N THR A 65 -2.69 5.93 -16.47
CA THR A 65 -1.90 5.22 -17.50
C THR A 65 -1.85 3.72 -17.25
N LYS A 66 -1.10 3.01 -18.09
CA LYS A 66 -0.95 1.54 -18.06
C LYS A 66 0.28 1.12 -17.26
N TYR A 67 0.24 -0.11 -16.80
CA TYR A 67 1.37 -0.76 -16.13
C TYR A 67 2.54 -0.97 -17.09
N TYR A 68 3.74 -0.72 -16.58
CA TYR A 68 4.99 -1.06 -17.25
C TYR A 68 5.72 -2.14 -16.46
N ASN A 69 5.96 -3.28 -17.10
CA ASN A 69 6.66 -4.39 -16.45
C ASN A 69 8.15 -4.08 -16.30
N HIS A 70 8.60 -3.90 -15.05
CA HIS A 70 9.99 -3.61 -14.68
C HIS A 70 10.64 -4.82 -13.99
N SER A 71 11.97 -4.83 -13.88
CA SER A 71 12.74 -5.92 -13.27
C SER A 71 12.47 -6.17 -11.78
N ASP A 72 11.93 -5.17 -11.07
CA ASP A 72 11.51 -5.27 -9.66
C ASP A 72 10.04 -4.84 -9.53
N PRO A 73 9.10 -5.71 -9.92
CA PRO A 73 7.68 -5.37 -9.97
C PRO A 73 7.08 -5.17 -8.57
N CYS A 74 7.53 -5.95 -7.58
CA CYS A 74 6.95 -5.86 -6.24
C CYS A 74 7.56 -4.74 -5.39
N GLY A 75 8.76 -4.24 -5.70
CA GLY A 75 9.41 -3.16 -4.96
C GLY A 75 8.89 -1.75 -5.31
N GLN A 76 8.41 -1.54 -6.55
CA GLN A 76 7.85 -0.27 -7.02
C GLN A 76 6.78 -0.51 -8.09
N LEU A 77 5.71 0.30 -8.08
CA LEU A 77 4.76 0.36 -9.19
C LEU A 77 5.35 1.23 -10.30
N TRP A 78 5.44 0.68 -11.51
CA TRP A 78 5.95 1.37 -12.70
C TRP A 78 4.82 1.53 -13.71
N CYS A 79 4.64 2.74 -14.22
CA CYS A 79 3.56 3.09 -15.13
C CYS A 79 4.12 3.85 -16.34
N VAL A 80 3.40 3.83 -17.45
CA VAL A 80 3.70 4.67 -18.62
C VAL A 80 3.55 6.15 -18.23
N ASP A 81 4.46 7.01 -18.67
CA ASP A 81 4.40 8.45 -18.44
C ASP A 81 3.31 9.08 -19.33
N PRO A 82 2.33 9.80 -18.77
CA PRO A 82 1.28 10.44 -19.57
C PRO A 82 1.78 11.63 -20.40
N VAL A 83 2.94 12.21 -20.07
CA VAL A 83 3.52 13.39 -20.73
C VAL A 83 4.52 12.98 -21.81
N ASN A 84 5.36 11.99 -21.51
CA ASN A 84 6.38 11.49 -22.44
C ASN A 84 5.93 10.15 -23.02
N ALA A 85 5.63 10.10 -24.32
CA ALA A 85 5.08 8.91 -24.98
C ALA A 85 5.94 7.64 -24.82
N ASP A 86 7.27 7.79 -24.72
CA ASP A 86 8.23 6.70 -24.47
C ASP A 86 8.75 6.67 -23.02
N GLY A 87 8.18 7.49 -22.15
CA GLY A 87 8.59 7.64 -20.77
C GLY A 87 7.96 6.59 -19.85
N ILE A 88 8.67 6.27 -18.77
CA ILE A 88 8.15 5.49 -17.65
C ILE A 88 8.32 6.30 -16.37
N ILE A 89 7.34 6.19 -15.48
CA ILE A 89 7.34 6.85 -14.18
C ILE A 89 7.11 5.81 -13.07
N LYS A 90 7.85 5.97 -11.97
CA LYS A 90 7.74 5.12 -10.80
C LYS A 90 6.92 5.79 -9.70
N SER A 91 6.07 5.02 -9.04
CA SER A 91 5.41 5.43 -7.82
C SER A 91 6.37 5.37 -6.63
N GLY A 92 6.09 6.17 -5.60
CA GLY A 92 6.73 6.02 -4.28
C GLY A 92 6.32 4.73 -3.55
N SER A 93 5.20 4.12 -3.97
CA SER A 93 4.67 2.89 -3.39
C SER A 93 4.98 1.67 -4.26
N ALA A 94 5.22 0.54 -3.61
CA ALA A 94 5.29 -0.77 -4.24
C ALA A 94 3.91 -1.25 -4.73
N MET A 95 3.88 -2.22 -5.64
CA MET A 95 2.64 -2.89 -6.04
C MET A 95 1.90 -3.46 -4.83
N MET A 96 0.57 -3.49 -4.91
CA MET A 96 -0.28 -3.99 -3.83
C MET A 96 -0.09 -5.50 -3.61
N ASP A 97 -0.24 -5.96 -2.36
CA ASP A 97 -0.20 -7.40 -2.06
C ASP A 97 -1.28 -8.15 -2.85
N GLY A 98 -0.95 -9.34 -3.35
CA GLY A 98 -1.80 -10.13 -4.24
C GLY A 98 -1.64 -9.82 -5.73
N SER A 99 -0.97 -8.71 -6.10
CA SER A 99 -0.77 -8.35 -7.51
C SER A 99 0.11 -9.38 -8.21
N MET A 100 -0.27 -9.80 -9.42
CA MET A 100 0.52 -10.73 -10.22
C MET A 100 1.84 -10.09 -10.67
N CYS A 101 2.96 -10.74 -10.38
CA CYS A 101 4.31 -10.28 -10.75
C CYS A 101 5.08 -11.27 -11.64
N GLY A 102 4.45 -12.39 -11.99
CA GLY A 102 5.00 -13.41 -12.87
C GLY A 102 4.09 -14.61 -12.99
N GLN A 103 4.51 -15.62 -13.75
CA GLN A 103 3.71 -16.82 -13.92
C GLN A 103 3.51 -17.53 -12.57
N ARG A 104 2.25 -17.52 -12.09
CA ARG A 104 1.85 -18.08 -10.77
C ARG A 104 2.61 -17.46 -9.59
N LYS A 105 3.03 -16.21 -9.70
CA LYS A 105 3.68 -15.45 -8.61
C LYS A 105 2.90 -14.17 -8.33
N VAL A 106 2.74 -13.87 -7.06
CA VAL A 106 2.09 -12.66 -6.56
C VAL A 106 3.02 -11.90 -5.62
N CYS A 107 2.87 -10.58 -5.54
CA CYS A 107 3.54 -9.77 -4.54
C CYS A 107 2.96 -10.06 -3.15
N SER A 108 3.84 -10.28 -2.18
CA SER A 108 3.51 -10.42 -0.76
C SER A 108 4.64 -9.80 0.04
N ARG A 109 4.34 -8.84 0.90
CA ARG A 109 5.33 -8.18 1.77
C ARG A 109 5.41 -8.79 3.16
#